data_AF-A0A831NUF2-F1
#
_entry.id   AF-A0A831NUF2-F1
#
_cell.length_a   1.000
_cell.length_b   1.000
_cell.length_c   1.000
_cell.angle_alpha   90.00
_cell.angle_beta   90.00
_cell.angle_gamma   90.00
#
_symmetry.space_group_name_H-M   'P 1'
#
loop_
_entity.id
_entity.type
_entity.pdbx_description
1 polymer ?
#
loop_
_entity_poly.entity_id
_entity_poly.type
_entity_poly.pdbx_seq_one_letter_code
_entity_poly.pdbx_strand_id
1 'polypeptide(L)'
;TVVESFIKKIPMNVDVGLIAFSGHIVESVPVTSDREQVLKVVQRLRAEGGTMYTYPLTSALSALRPYRAFNISAILIFVTDGLPADLEYRKILEKYAKLKIPIYTIFIGSQESGIKETKLIAEKTGGKQYTADSAEKLLEVFNELANTVSKIAIKAKTEVKLTKRITEKKYFSLHLILLSAAVYLLLCYFKYFKTGLTF
;
A
#
# COMPACT_ATOMS: atom_id res chain seq x y z
N THR A 1 16.20 6.03 -17.85
CA THR A 1 15.14 7.07 -17.75
C THR A 1 14.96 7.51 -16.30
N VAL A 2 14.23 8.61 -16.04
CA VAL A 2 14.00 9.13 -14.67
C VAL A 2 13.28 8.09 -13.79
N VAL A 3 12.28 7.39 -14.36
CA VAL A 3 11.51 6.35 -13.66
C VAL A 3 12.39 5.16 -13.25
N GLU A 4 13.32 4.71 -14.10
CA GLU A 4 14.27 3.65 -13.74
C GLU A 4 15.15 4.05 -12.54
N SER A 5 15.63 5.29 -12.52
CA SER A 5 16.42 5.83 -11.41
C SER A 5 15.61 5.84 -10.11
N PHE A 6 14.34 6.24 -10.19
CA PHE A 6 13.41 6.18 -9.06
C PHE A 6 13.23 4.75 -8.51
N ILE A 7 12.93 3.78 -9.38
CA ILE A 7 12.72 2.37 -8.98
C ILE A 7 13.98 1.79 -8.32
N LYS A 8 15.17 2.18 -8.78
CA LYS A 8 16.44 1.74 -8.20
C LYS A 8 16.73 2.38 -6.84
N LYS A 9 16.23 3.59 -6.57
CA LYS A 9 16.48 4.35 -5.33
C LYS A 9 15.58 3.95 -4.16
N ILE A 10 14.36 3.49 -4.42
CA ILE A 10 13.42 3.13 -3.34
C ILE A 10 13.85 1.86 -2.58
N PRO A 11 13.54 1.72 -1.27
CA PRO A 11 14.00 0.59 -0.46
C PRO A 11 13.51 -0.77 -0.95
N MET A 12 14.32 -1.82 -0.88
CA MET A 12 14.02 -3.16 -1.43
C MET A 12 12.76 -3.83 -0.87
N ASN A 13 12.32 -3.41 0.33
CA ASN A 13 11.12 -3.92 0.99
C ASN A 13 9.82 -3.20 0.56
N VAL A 14 9.87 -2.46 -0.53
CA VAL A 14 8.72 -1.82 -1.17
C VAL A 14 8.48 -2.53 -2.50
N ASP A 15 7.33 -3.17 -2.60
CA ASP A 15 6.83 -3.76 -3.85
C ASP A 15 6.33 -2.65 -4.77
N VAL A 16 6.50 -2.85 -6.08
CA VAL A 16 6.22 -1.84 -7.10
C VAL A 16 5.37 -2.45 -8.19
N GLY A 17 4.33 -1.73 -8.60
CA GLY A 17 3.58 -2.01 -9.83
C GLY A 17 3.70 -0.84 -10.80
N LEU A 18 3.35 -1.08 -12.06
CA LEU A 18 3.36 -0.06 -13.10
C LEU A 18 2.12 -0.21 -13.97
N ILE A 19 1.47 0.91 -14.27
CA ILE A 19 0.39 0.96 -15.26
C ILE A 19 0.76 2.08 -16.23
N ALA A 20 1.00 1.72 -17.49
CA ALA A 20 1.14 2.67 -18.57
C ALA A 20 -0.19 2.77 -19.32
N PHE A 21 -0.58 3.99 -19.65
CA PHE A 21 -1.90 4.26 -20.21
C PHE A 21 -1.85 5.39 -21.22
N SER A 22 -2.89 5.43 -22.04
CA SER A 22 -3.25 6.53 -22.92
C SER A 22 -4.78 6.64 -22.96
N GLY A 23 -5.42 6.38 -24.10
CA GLY A 23 -6.87 6.23 -24.20
C GLY A 23 -7.39 4.93 -23.56
N HIS A 24 -6.48 4.00 -23.26
CA HIS A 24 -6.71 2.70 -22.63
C HIS A 24 -5.45 2.29 -21.84
N ILE A 25 -5.46 1.14 -21.17
CA ILE A 25 -4.26 0.59 -20.53
C ILE A 25 -3.39 -0.03 -21.62
N VAL A 26 -2.18 0.52 -21.81
CA VAL A 26 -1.22 0.08 -22.83
C VAL A 26 -0.42 -1.11 -22.30
N GLU A 27 0.08 -1.00 -21.07
CA GLU A 27 0.86 -2.03 -20.40
C GLU A 27 0.58 -1.99 -18.90
N SER A 28 0.64 -3.15 -18.24
CA SER A 28 0.50 -3.22 -16.79
C SER A 28 1.35 -4.33 -16.19
N VAL A 29 2.12 -3.97 -15.16
CA VAL A 29 2.85 -4.90 -14.30
C VAL A 29 2.17 -4.89 -12.94
N PRO A 30 1.63 -6.04 -12.48
CA PRO A 30 1.11 -6.16 -11.12
C PRO A 30 2.16 -5.77 -10.08
N VAL A 31 1.69 -5.39 -8.89
CA VAL A 31 2.59 -5.06 -7.78
C VAL A 31 3.46 -6.28 -7.45
N THR A 32 4.78 -6.11 -7.54
CA THR A 32 5.76 -7.19 -7.41
C THR A 32 7.03 -6.70 -6.69
N SER A 33 7.74 -7.64 -6.05
CA SER A 33 9.08 -7.41 -5.53
C SER A 33 10.15 -7.51 -6.62
N ASP A 34 9.83 -8.14 -7.76
CA ASP A 34 10.72 -8.29 -8.91
C ASP A 34 10.73 -7.00 -9.76
N ARG A 35 11.69 -6.12 -9.45
CA ARG A 35 11.86 -4.83 -10.13
C ARG A 35 12.28 -4.97 -11.59
N GLU A 36 12.92 -6.08 -11.98
CA GLU A 36 13.37 -6.27 -13.36
C GLU A 36 12.18 -6.39 -14.32
N GLN A 37 11.07 -6.98 -13.89
CA GLN A 37 9.82 -7.00 -14.67
C GLN A 37 9.31 -5.59 -14.94
N VAL A 38 9.34 -4.72 -13.93
CA VAL A 38 8.90 -3.32 -14.06
C VAL A 38 9.84 -2.55 -15.00
N LEU A 39 11.16 -2.68 -14.80
CA LEU A 39 12.17 -1.99 -15.60
C LEU A 39 12.08 -2.35 -17.10
N LYS A 40 11.85 -3.62 -17.43
CA LYS A 40 11.64 -4.08 -18.82
C LYS A 40 10.44 -3.44 -19.50
N VAL A 41 9.36 -3.16 -18.75
CA VAL A 41 8.20 -2.45 -19.31
C VAL A 41 8.53 -0.98 -19.51
N VAL A 42 9.15 -0.31 -18.52
CA VAL A 42 9.54 1.10 -18.62
C VAL A 42 10.38 1.39 -19.87
N GLN A 43 11.30 0.49 -20.24
CA GLN A 43 12.17 0.65 -21.42
C GLN A 43 11.44 0.59 -22.76
N ARG A 44 10.25 -0.03 -22.80
CA ARG A 44 9.47 -0.25 -24.02
C ARG A 44 8.33 0.75 -24.18
N LEU A 45 8.04 1.57 -23.16
CA LEU A 45 6.95 2.53 -23.20
C LEU A 45 7.16 3.57 -24.30
N ARG A 46 6.09 3.81 -25.05
CA ARG A 46 5.99 4.88 -26.05
C ARG A 46 4.74 5.68 -25.76
N ALA A 47 4.82 6.99 -25.94
CA ALA A 47 3.67 7.87 -25.80
C ALA A 47 2.85 7.83 -27.09
N GLU A 48 1.65 7.24 -27.02
CA GLU A 48 0.74 7.14 -28.17
C GLU A 48 -0.72 7.20 -27.72
N GLY A 49 -1.56 7.93 -28.45
CA GLY A 49 -3.01 7.99 -28.23
C GLY A 49 -3.50 9.19 -27.42
N GLY A 50 -4.75 9.10 -26.92
CA GLY A 50 -5.37 10.11 -26.05
C GLY A 50 -5.04 9.92 -24.58
N THR A 51 -5.75 10.61 -23.69
CA THR A 51 -5.48 10.58 -22.24
C THR A 51 -6.77 10.33 -21.47
N MET A 52 -6.95 9.10 -20.97
CA MET A 52 -8.10 8.70 -20.15
C MET A 52 -7.65 8.34 -18.74
N TYR A 53 -8.19 9.01 -17.72
CA TYR A 53 -7.79 8.82 -16.31
C TYR A 53 -8.58 7.74 -15.59
N THR A 54 -9.83 7.47 -15.99
CA THR A 54 -10.68 6.47 -15.34
C THR A 54 -10.04 5.08 -15.34
N TYR A 55 -9.49 4.64 -16.47
CA TYR A 55 -8.93 3.30 -16.60
C TYR A 55 -7.73 3.04 -15.69
N PRO A 56 -6.63 3.83 -15.73
CA PRO A 56 -5.49 3.61 -14.87
C PRO A 56 -5.86 3.75 -13.38
N LEU A 57 -6.70 4.73 -13.01
CA LEU A 57 -7.10 4.94 -11.62
C LEU A 57 -8.01 3.82 -11.11
N THR A 58 -8.87 3.23 -11.94
CA THR A 58 -9.68 2.06 -11.55
C THR A 58 -8.80 0.82 -11.37
N SER A 59 -7.88 0.60 -12.31
CA SER A 59 -6.98 -0.55 -12.28
C SER A 59 -6.04 -0.50 -11.07
N ALA A 60 -5.41 0.65 -10.82
CA ALA A 60 -4.57 0.87 -9.65
C ALA A 60 -5.34 0.67 -8.33
N LEU A 61 -6.58 1.17 -8.24
CA LEU A 61 -7.39 0.98 -7.04
C LEU A 61 -7.67 -0.50 -6.79
N SER A 62 -7.97 -1.25 -7.85
CA SER A 62 -8.25 -2.69 -7.78
C SER A 62 -7.01 -3.47 -7.35
N ALA A 63 -5.83 -3.11 -7.87
CA ALA A 63 -4.56 -3.71 -7.50
C ALA A 63 -4.17 -3.41 -6.03
N LEU A 64 -4.44 -2.19 -5.53
CA LEU A 64 -4.04 -1.76 -4.19
C LEU A 64 -5.02 -2.15 -3.07
N ARG A 65 -6.27 -2.45 -3.40
CA ARG A 65 -7.32 -2.79 -2.41
C ARG A 65 -6.96 -3.99 -1.52
N PRO A 66 -6.40 -5.11 -2.03
CA PRO A 66 -5.97 -6.23 -1.19
C PRO A 66 -4.90 -5.82 -0.17
N TYR A 67 -3.91 -5.01 -0.58
CA TYR A 67 -2.85 -4.53 0.32
C TYR A 67 -3.42 -3.75 1.51
N ARG A 68 -4.39 -2.86 1.25
CA ARG A 68 -5.07 -2.12 2.33
C ARG A 68 -5.89 -3.02 3.24
N ALA A 69 -6.51 -4.08 2.71
CA ALA A 69 -7.24 -5.05 3.52
C ALA A 69 -6.31 -5.81 4.50
N PHE A 70 -5.05 -6.00 4.13
CA PHE A 70 -4.01 -6.55 5.01
C PHE A 70 -3.25 -5.50 5.84
N ASN A 71 -3.79 -4.28 5.96
CA ASN A 71 -3.16 -3.14 6.67
C ASN A 71 -1.77 -2.76 6.14
N ILE A 72 -1.45 -3.09 4.89
CA ILE A 72 -0.20 -2.70 4.24
C ILE A 72 -0.34 -1.26 3.72
N SER A 73 0.61 -0.39 4.02
CA SER A 73 0.65 0.97 3.49
C SER A 73 0.82 0.94 1.97
N ALA A 74 -0.02 1.69 1.26
CA ALA A 74 0.02 1.79 -0.19
C ALA A 74 -0.12 3.26 -0.60
N ILE A 75 0.59 3.65 -1.65
CA ILE A 75 0.53 4.97 -2.28
C ILE A 75 0.40 4.77 -3.79
N LEU A 76 -0.13 5.77 -4.50
CA LEU A 76 -0.10 5.82 -5.96
C LEU A 76 0.69 7.05 -6.41
N ILE A 77 1.57 6.88 -7.40
CA ILE A 77 2.22 7.99 -8.09
C ILE A 77 1.60 8.06 -9.48
N PHE A 78 1.00 9.19 -9.80
CA PHE A 78 0.29 9.42 -11.06
C PHE A 78 1.00 10.50 -11.85
N VAL A 79 1.49 10.16 -13.04
CA VAL A 79 2.28 11.05 -13.90
C VAL A 79 1.53 11.27 -15.20
N THR A 80 1.43 12.52 -15.64
CA THR A 80 0.69 12.90 -16.85
C THR A 80 1.21 14.22 -17.40
N ASP A 81 1.21 14.37 -18.72
CA ASP A 81 1.49 15.60 -19.46
C ASP A 81 0.23 16.21 -20.11
N GLY A 82 -0.89 15.49 -20.08
CA GLY A 82 -2.13 15.86 -20.73
C GLY A 82 -3.28 16.13 -19.75
N LEU A 83 -4.38 16.62 -20.31
CA LEU A 83 -5.67 16.69 -19.63
C LEU A 83 -6.46 15.41 -19.86
N PRO A 84 -7.28 14.96 -18.90
CA PRO A 84 -8.16 13.83 -19.13
C PRO A 84 -9.26 14.20 -20.13
N ALA A 85 -9.58 13.25 -21.01
CA ALA A 85 -10.77 13.31 -21.86
C ALA A 85 -12.06 12.85 -21.13
N ASP A 86 -11.94 12.33 -19.91
CA ASP A 86 -13.01 11.80 -19.08
C ASP A 86 -13.03 12.42 -17.67
N LEU A 87 -14.23 12.58 -17.10
CA LEU A 87 -14.40 13.18 -15.76
C LEU A 87 -14.90 12.16 -14.72
N GLU A 88 -15.27 10.96 -15.16
CA GLU A 88 -15.79 9.85 -14.38
C GLU A 88 -14.82 9.42 -13.27
N TYR A 89 -13.52 9.58 -13.53
CA TYR A 89 -12.46 9.25 -12.58
C TYR A 89 -12.62 9.98 -11.24
N ARG A 90 -13.24 11.16 -11.23
CA ARG A 90 -13.47 11.95 -10.01
C ARG A 90 -14.29 11.21 -8.97
N LYS A 91 -15.20 10.31 -9.39
CA LYS A 91 -15.98 9.43 -8.50
C LYS A 91 -15.12 8.36 -7.82
N ILE A 92 -13.99 8.01 -8.43
CA ILE A 92 -13.06 6.99 -7.92
C ILE A 92 -12.22 7.55 -6.77
N LEU A 93 -11.92 8.85 -6.78
CA LEU A 93 -11.09 9.52 -5.77
C LEU A 93 -11.62 9.34 -4.33
N GLU A 94 -12.94 9.28 -4.15
CA GLU A 94 -13.54 9.01 -2.85
C GLU A 94 -13.15 7.63 -2.30
N LYS A 95 -12.99 6.63 -3.17
CA LYS A 95 -12.57 5.29 -2.77
C LYS A 95 -11.12 5.28 -2.31
N TYR A 96 -10.24 6.03 -2.98
CA TYR A 96 -8.86 6.23 -2.55
C TYR A 96 -8.79 6.90 -1.18
N ALA A 97 -9.56 7.96 -0.97
CA ALA A 97 -9.64 8.66 0.32
C ALA A 97 -10.12 7.72 1.44
N LYS A 98 -11.21 6.96 1.21
CA LYS A 98 -11.75 5.98 2.16
C LYS A 98 -10.73 4.90 2.53
N LEU A 99 -9.96 4.41 1.56
CA LEU A 99 -8.91 3.41 1.79
C LEU A 99 -7.60 4.00 2.33
N LYS A 100 -7.52 5.32 2.47
CA LYS A 100 -6.30 6.06 2.87
C LYS A 100 -5.12 5.74 1.95
N ILE A 101 -5.36 5.71 0.64
CA ILE A 101 -4.33 5.55 -0.39
C ILE A 101 -4.09 6.93 -1.00
N PRO A 102 -3.03 7.66 -0.59
CA PRO A 102 -2.71 8.95 -1.16
C PRO A 102 -2.22 8.81 -2.61
N ILE A 103 -2.70 9.70 -3.48
CA ILE A 103 -2.23 9.82 -4.86
C ILE A 103 -1.30 11.04 -4.95
N TYR A 104 -0.01 10.78 -5.16
CA TYR A 104 0.96 11.81 -5.50
C TYR A 104 0.89 12.05 -7.00
N THR A 105 0.67 13.29 -7.42
CA THR A 105 0.51 13.62 -8.84
C THR A 105 1.71 14.41 -9.34
N ILE A 106 2.16 14.10 -10.56
CA ILE A 106 3.19 14.85 -11.27
C ILE A 106 2.58 15.29 -12.60
N PHE A 107 2.40 16.59 -12.77
CA PHE A 107 2.05 17.17 -14.06
C PHE A 107 3.32 17.60 -14.80
N ILE A 108 3.49 17.10 -16.03
CA ILE A 108 4.60 17.48 -16.90
C ILE A 108 4.12 18.59 -17.84
N GLY A 109 4.75 19.75 -17.74
CA GLY A 109 4.38 20.94 -18.50
C GLY A 109 3.89 22.10 -17.63
N SER A 110 3.44 23.17 -18.28
CA SER A 110 3.11 24.45 -17.65
C SER A 110 1.63 24.85 -17.76
N GLN A 111 0.79 23.99 -18.36
CA GLN A 111 -0.63 24.29 -18.56
C GLN A 111 -1.38 24.33 -17.22
N GLU A 112 -1.99 25.48 -16.92
CA GLU A 112 -2.65 25.72 -15.63
C GLU A 112 -3.81 24.75 -15.35
N SER A 113 -4.59 24.39 -16.37
CA SER A 113 -5.70 23.43 -16.25
C SER A 113 -5.20 22.04 -15.84
N GLY A 114 -4.07 21.59 -16.38
CA GLY A 114 -3.48 20.29 -16.02
C GLY A 114 -2.93 20.29 -14.59
N ILE A 115 -2.32 21.39 -14.16
CA ILE A 115 -1.88 21.59 -12.77
C ILE A 115 -3.10 21.58 -11.83
N LYS A 116 -4.18 22.30 -12.16
CA LYS A 116 -5.42 22.32 -11.36
C LYS A 116 -6.05 20.93 -11.26
N GLU A 117 -6.10 20.19 -12.36
CA GLU A 117 -6.72 18.87 -12.41
C GLU A 117 -5.93 17.83 -11.60
N THR A 118 -4.60 17.84 -11.74
CA THR A 118 -3.72 16.97 -10.95
C THR A 118 -3.68 17.36 -9.47
N LYS A 119 -3.86 18.65 -9.15
CA LYS A 119 -3.97 19.14 -7.78
C LYS A 119 -5.26 18.67 -7.10
N LEU A 120 -6.39 18.70 -7.81
CA LEU A 120 -7.67 18.15 -7.35
C LEU A 120 -7.54 16.67 -6.92
N ILE A 121 -6.82 15.87 -7.71
CA ILE A 121 -6.59 14.44 -7.42
C ILE A 121 -5.79 14.27 -6.13
N ALA A 122 -4.69 15.00 -5.99
CA ALA A 122 -3.84 14.92 -4.81
C ALA A 122 -4.57 15.36 -3.54
N GLU A 123 -5.25 16.50 -3.57
CA GLU A 123 -5.99 17.04 -2.42
C GLU A 123 -7.11 16.11 -1.96
N LYS A 124 -7.91 15.57 -2.89
CA LYS A 124 -9.00 14.65 -2.54
C LYS A 124 -8.53 13.35 -1.91
N THR A 125 -7.31 12.91 -2.20
CA THR A 125 -6.80 11.61 -1.74
C THR A 125 -5.79 11.72 -0.60
N GLY A 126 -5.39 12.94 -0.23
CA GLY A 126 -4.39 13.19 0.81
C GLY A 126 -2.93 13.03 0.33
N GLY A 127 -2.71 13.12 -0.98
CA GLY A 127 -1.37 13.17 -1.57
C GLY A 127 -0.85 14.59 -1.75
N LYS A 128 0.23 14.73 -2.53
CA LYS A 128 0.84 16.02 -2.89
C LYS A 128 1.00 16.12 -4.40
N GLN A 129 0.72 17.30 -4.95
CA GLN A 129 0.90 17.61 -6.36
C GLN A 129 2.28 18.23 -6.61
N TYR A 130 2.86 17.85 -7.74
CA TYR A 130 4.13 18.34 -8.25
C TYR A 130 3.98 18.74 -9.72
N THR A 131 4.72 19.76 -10.13
CA THR A 131 4.79 20.19 -11.53
C THR A 131 6.24 20.14 -11.98
N ALA A 132 6.49 19.56 -13.15
CA ALA A 132 7.79 19.50 -13.79
C ALA A 132 7.70 20.06 -15.22
N ASP A 133 8.35 21.19 -15.48
CA ASP A 133 8.44 21.85 -16.78
C ASP A 133 9.72 21.47 -17.55
N SER A 134 10.68 20.82 -16.88
CA SER A 134 11.93 20.35 -17.47
C SER A 134 12.29 18.94 -16.98
N ALA A 135 13.24 18.30 -17.67
CA ALA A 135 13.75 16.98 -17.29
C ALA A 135 14.47 17.00 -15.94
N GLU A 136 15.19 18.09 -15.64
CA GLU A 136 15.90 18.31 -14.37
C GLU A 136 14.90 18.38 -13.22
N LYS A 137 13.84 19.20 -13.37
CA LYS A 137 12.79 19.33 -12.36
C LYS A 137 12.02 18.03 -12.16
N LEU A 138 11.78 17.28 -13.24
CA LEU A 138 11.17 15.96 -13.15
C LEU A 138 12.04 15.00 -12.32
N LEU A 139 13.36 15.01 -12.55
CA LEU A 139 14.31 14.22 -11.77
C LEU A 139 14.32 14.63 -10.29
N GLU A 140 14.28 15.93 -9.98
CA GLU A 140 14.17 16.44 -8.61
C GLU A 140 12.91 15.95 -7.91
N VAL A 141 11.75 16.05 -8.57
CA VAL A 141 10.46 15.58 -8.03
C VAL A 141 10.51 14.08 -7.74
N PHE A 142 11.02 13.26 -8.67
CA PHE A 142 11.17 11.83 -8.43
C PHE A 142 12.14 11.51 -7.28
N ASN A 143 13.20 12.30 -7.09
CA ASN A 143 14.09 12.15 -5.94
C ASN A 143 13.38 12.48 -4.62
N GLU A 144 12.58 13.55 -4.58
CA GLU A 144 11.76 13.89 -3.40
C GLU A 144 10.75 12.78 -3.08
N LEU A 145 10.10 12.22 -4.09
CA LEU A 145 9.19 11.10 -3.94
C LEU A 145 9.92 9.86 -3.42
N ALA A 146 11.10 9.52 -3.95
CA ALA A 146 11.88 8.37 -3.48
C ALA A 146 12.22 8.49 -1.98
N ASN A 147 12.57 9.70 -1.53
CA ASN A 147 12.80 9.98 -0.11
C ASN A 147 11.52 9.85 0.72
N THR A 148 10.39 10.32 0.20
CA THR A 148 9.07 10.19 0.84
C THR A 148 8.67 8.73 1.01
N VAL A 149 8.79 7.93 -0.07
CA VAL A 149 8.54 6.47 -0.03
C VAL A 149 9.46 5.79 0.98
N SER A 150 10.74 6.17 1.01
CA SER A 150 11.70 5.61 1.96
C SER A 150 11.31 5.87 3.41
N LYS A 151 10.89 7.10 3.74
CA LYS A 151 10.41 7.46 5.08
C LYS A 151 9.16 6.65 5.47
N ILE A 152 8.21 6.49 4.55
CA ILE A 152 6.99 5.69 4.77
C ILE A 152 7.36 4.23 5.03
N ALA A 153 8.26 3.65 4.22
CA ALA A 153 8.70 2.27 4.37
C ALA A 153 9.41 2.03 5.70
N ILE A 154 10.27 2.97 6.14
CA ILE A 154 10.94 2.90 7.43
C ILE A 154 9.91 2.96 8.57
N LYS A 155 8.96 3.90 8.53
CA LYS A 155 7.92 4.05 9.55
C LYS A 155 7.04 2.80 9.67
N ALA A 156 6.59 2.26 8.54
CA ALA A 156 5.80 1.02 8.51
C ALA A 156 6.59 -0.16 9.14
N LYS A 157 7.89 -0.29 8.82
CA LYS A 157 8.75 -1.32 9.43
C LYS A 157 8.90 -1.15 10.94
N THR A 158 8.98 0.09 11.43
CA THR A 158 9.06 0.36 12.88
C THR A 158 7.75 0.06 13.60
N GLU A 159 6.60 0.41 13.03
CA GLU A 159 5.28 0.12 13.62
C GLU A 159 5.06 -1.39 13.76
N VAL A 160 5.43 -2.17 12.72
CA VAL A 160 5.35 -3.64 12.75
C VAL A 160 6.27 -4.25 13.82
N LYS A 161 7.46 -3.67 14.05
CA LYS A 161 8.36 -4.14 15.12
C LYS A 161 7.80 -3.85 16.52
N LEU A 162 7.12 -2.71 16.71
CA LEU A 162 6.54 -2.33 18.00
C LEU A 162 5.30 -3.15 18.34
N THR A 163 4.49 -3.55 17.36
CA THR A 163 3.26 -4.33 17.60
C THR A 163 3.48 -5.82 17.88
N LYS A 164 4.70 -6.36 17.71
CA LYS A 164 4.94 -7.82 17.72
C LYS A 164 5.52 -8.41 19.02
N ARG A 165 5.45 -7.70 20.16
CA ARG A 165 5.74 -8.27 21.49
C ARG A 165 4.51 -8.25 22.39
N ILE A 166 3.42 -8.87 21.96
CA ILE A 166 2.43 -9.37 22.90
C ILE A 166 2.77 -10.83 23.13
N THR A 167 3.62 -11.08 24.13
CA THR A 167 3.67 -12.39 24.76
C THR A 167 2.31 -12.55 25.45
N GLU A 168 1.34 -13.17 24.79
CA GLU A 168 0.16 -13.67 25.50
C GLU A 168 0.67 -14.73 26.49
N LYS A 169 0.99 -14.29 27.72
CA LYS A 169 0.97 -15.20 28.86
C LYS A 169 -0.50 -15.54 29.08
N LYS A 170 -0.97 -16.56 28.39
CA LYS A 170 -2.26 -17.17 28.66
C LYS A 170 -2.16 -17.81 30.04
N TYR A 171 -2.53 -17.08 31.08
CA TYR A 171 -2.71 -17.67 32.39
C TYR A 171 -3.80 -18.73 32.25
N PHE A 172 -3.52 -19.97 32.66
CA PHE A 172 -4.57 -20.98 32.82
C PHE A 172 -5.70 -20.32 33.63
N SER A 173 -6.91 -20.28 33.08
CA SER A 173 -8.03 -19.67 33.78
C SER A 173 -8.19 -20.37 35.13
N LEU A 174 -8.50 -19.60 36.18
CA LEU A 174 -8.74 -20.12 37.53
C LEU A 174 -9.69 -21.32 37.52
N HIS A 175 -10.67 -21.33 36.61
CA HIS A 175 -11.61 -22.42 36.40
C HIS A 175 -10.94 -23.75 35.99
N LEU A 176 -9.90 -23.74 35.15
CA LEU A 176 -9.17 -24.96 34.78
C LEU A 176 -8.41 -25.55 35.97
N ILE A 177 -7.82 -24.69 36.80
CA ILE A 177 -7.14 -25.11 38.03
C ILE A 177 -8.16 -25.69 39.02
N LEU A 178 -9.28 -25.00 39.23
CA LEU A 178 -10.36 -25.46 40.11
C LEU A 178 -10.98 -26.78 39.63
N LEU A 179 -11.21 -26.94 38.33
CA LEU A 179 -11.70 -28.19 37.75
C LEU A 179 -10.72 -29.33 38.02
N SER A 180 -9.42 -29.11 37.79
CA SER A 180 -8.40 -30.13 38.05
C SER A 180 -8.35 -30.53 39.53
N ALA A 181 -8.47 -29.57 40.44
CA ALA A 181 -8.49 -29.82 41.88
C ALA A 181 -9.76 -30.59 42.32
N ALA A 182 -10.92 -30.24 41.75
CA ALA A 182 -12.17 -30.94 42.02
C ALA A 182 -12.12 -32.40 41.53
N VAL A 183 -11.59 -32.64 40.32
CA VAL A 183 -11.37 -33.99 39.78
C VAL A 183 -10.41 -34.77 40.67
N TYR A 184 -9.31 -34.15 41.13
CA TYR A 184 -8.36 -34.78 42.04
C TYR A 184 -9.00 -35.19 43.38
N LEU A 185 -9.74 -34.28 44.02
CA LEU A 185 -10.44 -34.57 45.27
C LEU A 185 -11.48 -35.68 45.10
N LEU A 186 -12.20 -35.70 43.98
CA LEU A 186 -13.16 -36.74 43.66
C LEU A 186 -12.47 -38.11 43.48
N LEU A 187 -11.32 -38.16 42.80
CA LEU A 187 -10.51 -39.38 42.71
C LEU A 187 -9.99 -39.85 44.08
N CYS A 188 -9.55 -38.93 44.94
CA CYS A 188 -9.16 -39.24 46.31
C CYS A 188 -10.34 -39.80 47.13
N TYR A 189 -11.53 -39.22 46.99
CA TYR A 189 -12.75 -39.70 47.64
C TYR A 189 -13.14 -41.10 47.15
N PHE A 190 -13.16 -41.32 45.83
CA PHE A 190 -13.45 -42.65 45.27
C PHE A 190 -12.40 -43.68 45.67
N LYS A 191 -11.13 -43.29 45.76
CA LYS A 191 -10.06 -44.14 46.27
C LYS A 191 -10.31 -44.48 47.74
N TYR A 192 -10.58 -43.48 48.60
CA TYR A 192 -10.91 -43.66 50.01
C TYR A 192 -12.09 -44.62 50.21
N PHE A 193 -13.19 -44.42 49.47
CA PHE A 193 -14.38 -45.26 49.55
C PHE A 193 -14.11 -46.71 49.09
N LYS A 194 -13.26 -46.90 48.07
CA LYS A 194 -12.91 -48.25 47.58
C LYS A 194 -11.88 -48.98 48.43
N THR A 195 -10.94 -48.28 49.08
CA THR A 195 -9.81 -48.93 49.76
C THR A 195 -9.92 -48.96 51.29
N GLY A 196 -10.83 -48.21 51.92
CA GLY A 196 -11.08 -48.31 53.37
C GLY A 196 -9.82 -48.20 54.25
N LEU A 197 -8.79 -47.49 53.80
CA LEU A 197 -7.47 -47.44 54.43
C LEU A 197 -7.11 -45.99 54.78
N THR A 198 -7.04 -45.73 56.08
CA THR A 198 -6.47 -44.53 56.71
C THR A 198 -4.95 -44.53 56.54
N PHE A 199 -4.39 -43.47 55.98
CA PHE A 199 -3.12 -42.82 56.38
C PHE A 199 -3.05 -41.43 55.71
#